data_AF-A0A4R3Y7J1-F1
#
_entry.id   AF-A0A4R3Y7J1-F1
#
_cell.length_a   1.000
_cell.length_b   1.000
_cell.length_c   1.000
_cell.angle_alpha   90.00
_cell.angle_beta   90.00
_cell.angle_gamma   90.00
#
_symmetry.space_group_name_H-M   'P 1'
#
loop_
_entity.id
_entity.type
_entity.pdbx_description
1 polymer ?
#
loop_
_entity_poly.entity_id
_entity_poly.type
_entity_poly.pdbx_seq_one_letter_code
_entity_poly.pdbx_strand_id
1 'polypeptide(L)'
;MSRLAIQARLNEIEAYFQALSIHKNMPLHRKLDPRLFSPDNETLAQCLAQALTTLQIVQQACETEQDQALTAFYAEKLTAQYHVLQELTSDNRTFYQTKASGKEAERNQQAHEVHCLPPPQRLAKYYEFLTRFNDLIAEQYTQLLACEISEKSARQRKIAVLEQRKQRCQAAIDHLEEYLAFVEARQKKSAVF
;
A
#
# COMPACT_ATOMS: atom_id res chain seq x y z
N MET A 1 23.22 29.65 -3.98
CA MET A 1 22.10 28.97 -4.66
C MET A 1 21.04 30.02 -4.93
N SER A 2 20.68 30.30 -6.18
CA SER A 2 19.66 31.30 -6.48
C SER A 2 18.28 30.81 -6.01
N ARG A 3 17.44 31.69 -5.48
CA ARG A 3 16.06 31.39 -5.03
C ARG A 3 15.25 30.63 -6.10
N LEU A 4 15.51 30.95 -7.37
CA LEU A 4 14.95 30.26 -8.55
C LEU A 4 15.35 28.78 -8.64
N ALA A 5 16.60 28.44 -8.32
CA ALA A 5 17.07 27.05 -8.36
C ALA A 5 16.47 26.21 -7.23
N ILE A 6 16.26 26.81 -6.05
CA ILE A 6 15.59 26.15 -4.92
C ILE A 6 14.12 25.89 -5.25
N GLN A 7 13.43 26.88 -5.83
CA GLN A 7 12.04 26.71 -6.23
C GLN A 7 11.86 25.66 -7.32
N ALA A 8 12.74 25.65 -8.33
CA ALA A 8 12.73 24.63 -9.38
C ALA A 8 12.86 23.22 -8.78
N ARG A 9 13.75 23.06 -7.79
CA ARG A 9 13.95 21.77 -7.12
C ARG A 9 12.74 21.33 -6.28
N LEU A 10 12.09 22.26 -5.57
CA LEU A 10 10.86 21.96 -4.84
C LEU A 10 9.73 21.53 -5.78
N ASN A 11 9.59 22.19 -6.93
CA ASN A 11 8.60 21.83 -7.94
C ASN A 11 8.88 20.44 -8.55
N GLU A 12 10.14 20.06 -8.75
CA GLU A 12 10.51 18.70 -9.18
C GLU A 12 10.10 17.63 -8.15
N ILE A 13 10.36 17.90 -6.87
CA ILE A 13 9.97 16.99 -5.77
C ILE A 13 8.45 16.87 -5.68
N GLU A 14 7.73 17.98 -5.82
CA GLU A 14 6.28 17.99 -5.86
C GLU A 14 5.73 17.16 -7.02
N ALA A 15 6.24 17.37 -8.24
CA ALA A 15 5.84 16.61 -9.42
C ALA A 15 6.11 15.10 -9.24
N TYR A 16 7.23 14.76 -8.61
CA TYR A 16 7.54 13.38 -8.26
C TYR A 16 6.53 12.80 -7.26
N PHE A 17 6.20 13.51 -6.18
CA PHE A 17 5.20 13.06 -5.20
C PHE A 17 3.80 12.91 -5.83
N GLN A 18 3.43 13.81 -6.75
CA GLN A 18 2.18 13.69 -7.51
C GLN A 18 2.19 12.46 -8.40
N ALA A 19 3.28 12.16 -9.11
CA ALA A 19 3.41 10.95 -9.91
C ALA A 19 3.31 9.67 -9.05
N LEU A 20 3.86 9.69 -7.84
CA LEU A 20 3.73 8.58 -6.88
C LEU A 20 2.32 8.38 -6.34
N SER A 21 1.44 9.38 -6.43
CA SER A 21 0.05 9.29 -5.98
C SER A 21 -0.77 8.25 -6.77
N ILE A 22 -0.30 7.83 -7.94
CA ILE A 22 -0.86 6.71 -8.70
C ILE A 22 -0.85 5.42 -7.87
N HIS A 23 0.11 5.28 -6.96
CA HIS A 23 0.32 4.11 -6.11
C HIS A 23 -0.19 4.32 -4.67
N LYS A 24 -1.08 5.29 -4.45
CA LYS A 24 -1.60 5.68 -3.11
C LYS A 24 -2.06 4.52 -2.23
N ASN A 25 -2.64 3.47 -2.80
CA ASN A 25 -3.16 2.30 -2.06
C ASN A 25 -2.09 1.23 -1.76
N MET A 26 -0.81 1.48 -2.08
CA MET A 26 0.26 0.52 -1.84
C MET A 26 0.53 0.40 -0.33
N PRO A 27 0.41 -0.81 0.25
CA PRO A 27 0.74 -1.04 1.65
C PRO A 27 2.25 -1.00 1.87
N LEU A 28 2.67 -0.42 2.99
CA LEU A 28 4.07 -0.38 3.40
C LEU A 28 4.38 -1.58 4.29
N HIS A 29 5.20 -2.50 3.78
CA HIS A 29 5.62 -3.70 4.51
C HIS A 29 6.92 -3.50 5.31
N ARG A 30 7.54 -2.32 5.21
CA ARG A 30 8.79 -1.95 5.91
C ARG A 30 8.47 -0.88 6.96
N LYS A 31 9.02 -1.03 8.16
CA LYS A 31 8.98 0.03 9.18
C LYS A 31 9.84 1.21 8.71
N LEU A 32 9.23 2.39 8.64
CA LEU A 32 9.91 3.63 8.31
C LEU A 32 10.52 4.28 9.56
N ASP A 33 11.51 5.14 9.36
CA ASP A 33 12.11 5.89 10.47
C ASP A 33 11.06 6.81 11.11
N PRO A 34 10.75 6.66 12.42
CA PRO A 34 9.76 7.47 13.12
C PRO A 34 10.11 8.97 13.16
N ARG A 35 11.37 9.35 12.88
CA ARG A 35 11.79 10.75 12.77
C ARG A 35 11.37 11.39 11.44
N LEU A 36 11.19 10.56 10.41
CA LEU A 36 10.84 11.01 9.07
C LEU A 36 9.33 10.87 8.82
N PHE A 37 8.74 9.79 9.32
CA PHE A 37 7.35 9.41 9.06
C PHE A 37 6.68 8.94 10.36
N SER A 38 5.41 9.27 10.55
CA SER A 38 4.65 8.75 11.70
C SER A 38 4.63 7.21 11.69
N PRO A 39 4.68 6.54 12.86
CA PRO A 39 4.64 5.08 12.94
C PRO A 39 3.36 4.45 12.38
N ASP A 40 2.27 5.21 12.28
CA ASP A 40 0.94 4.73 11.82
C ASP A 40 0.77 4.75 10.29
N ASN A 41 1.87 4.88 9.54
CA ASN A 41 1.83 4.90 8.08
C ASN A 41 1.77 3.47 7.52
N GLU A 42 0.56 2.99 7.30
CA GLU A 42 0.26 1.69 6.69
C GLU A 42 0.34 1.71 5.16
N THR A 43 0.24 2.90 4.54
CA THR A 43 0.13 3.06 3.08
C THR A 43 1.02 4.19 2.53
N LEU A 44 1.38 4.07 1.25
CA LEU A 44 2.12 5.10 0.52
C LEU A 44 1.38 6.44 0.52
N ALA A 45 0.04 6.44 0.48
CA ALA A 45 -0.75 7.68 0.59
C ALA A 45 -0.46 8.47 1.86
N GLN A 46 -0.34 7.80 3.00
CA GLN A 46 -0.10 8.45 4.29
C GLN A 46 1.33 9.02 4.36
N CYS A 47 2.31 8.31 3.81
CA CYS A 47 3.67 8.83 3.66
C CYS A 47 3.75 10.02 2.71
N LEU A 48 3.07 9.95 1.57
CA LEU A 48 3.01 11.05 0.61
C LEU A 48 2.34 12.28 1.21
N ALA A 49 1.25 12.09 1.97
CA ALA A 49 0.59 13.19 2.67
C ALA A 49 1.56 13.90 3.63
N GLN A 50 2.34 13.16 4.42
CA GLN A 50 3.33 13.74 5.34
C GLN A 50 4.49 14.43 4.62
N ALA A 51 4.95 13.87 3.49
CA ALA A 51 6.00 14.46 2.67
C ALA A 51 5.52 15.75 1.98
N LEU A 52 4.28 15.78 1.49
CA LEU A 52 3.64 16.98 0.93
C LEU A 52 3.45 18.07 1.98
N THR A 53 3.00 17.73 3.19
CA THR A 53 2.93 18.69 4.31
C THR A 53 4.32 19.26 4.62
N THR A 54 5.35 18.42 4.65
CA THR A 54 6.74 18.87 4.90
C THR A 54 7.23 19.80 3.77
N LEU A 55 6.89 19.50 2.52
CA LEU A 55 7.19 20.34 1.36
C LEU A 55 6.50 21.71 1.43
N GLN A 56 5.23 21.76 1.82
CA GLN A 56 4.49 23.01 2.02
C GLN A 56 5.12 23.89 3.10
N ILE A 57 5.57 23.29 4.21
CA ILE A 57 6.27 24.01 5.28
C ILE A 57 7.57 24.62 4.76
N VAL A 58 8.34 23.88 3.95
CA VAL A 58 9.59 24.39 3.34
C VAL A 58 9.31 25.51 2.34
N GLN A 59 8.29 25.36 1.48
CA GLN A 59 7.89 26.40 0.53
C GLN A 59 7.49 27.69 1.25
N GLN A 60 6.65 27.58 2.28
CA GLN A 60 6.20 28.73 3.07
C GLN A 60 7.36 29.41 3.81
N ALA A 61 8.29 28.63 4.37
CA ALA A 61 9.46 29.17 5.06
C ALA A 61 10.45 29.86 4.10
N CYS A 62 10.55 29.39 2.85
CA CYS A 62 11.30 30.08 1.79
C CYS A 62 10.66 31.40 1.33
N GLU A 63 9.36 31.61 1.58
CA GLU A 63 8.65 32.84 1.24
C GLU A 63 8.75 33.89 2.34
N THR A 64 8.72 33.48 3.61
CA THR A 64 8.66 34.37 4.77
C THR A 64 10.01 34.76 5.35
N GLU A 65 11.12 34.13 4.91
CA GLU A 65 12.49 34.30 5.44
C GLU A 65 12.60 34.22 6.98
N GLN A 66 11.60 33.67 7.65
CA GLN A 66 11.58 33.52 9.09
C GLN A 66 12.13 32.15 9.49
N ASP A 67 13.05 32.18 10.46
CA ASP A 67 13.64 31.02 11.11
C ASP A 67 14.42 30.09 10.16
N GLN A 68 15.66 30.51 9.83
CA GLN A 68 16.61 29.75 9.02
C GLN A 68 16.90 28.36 9.61
N ALA A 69 16.88 28.21 10.94
CA ALA A 69 17.13 26.93 11.59
C ALA A 69 15.97 25.96 11.37
N LEU A 70 14.73 26.44 11.50
CA LEU A 70 13.53 25.66 11.21
C LEU A 70 13.44 25.27 9.73
N THR A 71 13.81 26.20 8.84
CA THR A 71 13.86 25.96 7.39
C THR A 71 14.87 24.87 7.05
N ALA A 72 16.08 24.96 7.62
CA ALA A 72 17.13 23.96 7.40
C ALA A 72 16.68 22.57 7.89
N PHE A 73 16.07 22.49 9.07
CA PHE A 73 15.54 21.25 9.64
C PHE A 73 14.50 20.59 8.72
N TYR A 74 13.50 21.34 8.25
CA TYR A 74 12.46 20.79 7.37
C TYR A 74 12.99 20.48 5.97
N ALA A 75 13.97 21.21 5.46
CA ALA A 75 14.63 20.89 4.20
C ALA A 75 15.41 19.57 4.27
N GLU A 76 16.10 19.33 5.39
CA GLU A 76 16.81 18.07 5.66
C GLU A 76 15.82 16.91 5.78
N LYS A 77 14.73 17.12 6.53
CA LYS A 77 13.64 16.15 6.66
C LYS A 77 13.01 15.81 5.32
N LEU A 78 12.72 16.82 4.49
CA LEU A 78 12.14 16.64 3.14
C LEU A 78 13.08 15.83 2.24
N THR A 79 14.38 16.12 2.29
CA THR A 79 15.39 15.41 1.52
C THR A 79 15.45 13.93 1.92
N ALA A 80 15.44 13.66 3.23
CA ALA A 80 15.42 12.29 3.74
C ALA A 80 14.12 11.55 3.38
N GLN A 81 12.96 12.20 3.48
CA GLN A 81 11.68 11.64 3.04
C GLN A 81 11.66 11.34 1.54
N TYR A 82 12.22 12.22 0.72
CA TYR A 82 12.36 12.02 -0.73
C TYR A 82 13.21 10.79 -1.06
N HIS A 83 14.36 10.62 -0.40
CA HIS A 83 15.21 9.43 -0.58
C HIS A 83 14.49 8.14 -0.18
N VAL A 84 13.80 8.13 0.97
CA VAL A 84 13.03 6.96 1.41
C VAL A 84 11.95 6.60 0.38
N LEU A 85 11.23 7.59 -0.18
CA LEU A 85 10.23 7.35 -1.22
C LEU A 85 10.87 6.88 -2.54
N GLN A 86 12.04 7.39 -2.90
CA GLN A 86 12.81 6.90 -4.04
C GLN A 86 13.28 5.45 -3.85
N GLU A 87 13.73 5.07 -2.67
CA GLU A 87 14.11 3.69 -2.36
C GLU A 87 12.90 2.76 -2.38
N LEU A 88 11.79 3.14 -1.75
CA LEU A 88 10.54 2.37 -1.76
C LEU A 88 10.04 2.12 -3.18
N THR A 89 10.26 3.07 -4.10
CA THR A 89 9.83 2.94 -5.50
C THR A 89 10.87 2.25 -6.38
N SER A 90 12.16 2.40 -6.06
CA SER A 90 13.26 1.75 -6.79
C SER A 90 13.44 0.27 -6.44
N ASP A 91 13.28 -0.11 -5.16
CA ASP A 91 13.27 -1.51 -4.69
C ASP A 91 12.12 -2.31 -5.31
N ASN A 92 11.08 -1.61 -5.77
CA ASN A 92 9.91 -2.19 -6.41
C ASN A 92 9.95 -2.05 -7.95
N ARG A 93 11.13 -1.86 -8.56
CA ARG A 93 11.30 -1.64 -10.03
C ARG A 93 10.64 -2.69 -10.93
N THR A 94 10.43 -3.92 -10.46
CA THR A 94 9.65 -4.95 -11.17
C THR A 94 8.15 -4.68 -11.20
N PHE A 95 7.63 -3.90 -10.25
CA PHE A 95 6.24 -3.43 -10.18
C PHE A 95 6.01 -2.15 -10.99
N TYR A 96 7.04 -1.31 -11.15
CA TYR A 96 6.96 -0.02 -11.85
C TYR A 96 7.28 -0.09 -13.36
N GLN A 97 7.73 -1.23 -13.89
CA GLN A 97 7.81 -1.47 -15.34
C GLN A 97 6.51 -2.09 -15.89
N THR A 98 5.37 -1.44 -15.69
CA THR A 98 4.21 -1.67 -16.55
C THR A 98 3.89 -0.40 -17.31
N LYS A 99 4.59 -0.26 -18.44
CA LYS A 99 4.21 0.41 -19.68
C LYS A 99 3.45 1.74 -19.54
N ALA A 100 4.20 2.81 -19.79
CA ALA A 100 3.70 3.94 -20.56
C ALA A 100 3.18 3.43 -21.93
N SER A 101 1.91 3.04 -21.97
CA SER A 101 1.13 2.94 -23.19
C SER A 101 -0.26 3.40 -22.82
N GLY A 102 -0.63 4.57 -23.35
CA GLY A 102 -1.84 5.31 -23.02
C GLY A 102 -3.06 4.41 -22.94
N LYS A 103 -3.57 4.26 -21.71
CA LYS A 103 -4.92 3.82 -21.31
C LYS A 103 -5.00 3.91 -19.77
N GLU A 104 -4.59 5.03 -19.19
CA GLU A 104 -4.81 5.33 -17.77
C GLU A 104 -5.87 6.41 -17.60
N ALA A 105 -7.02 6.17 -18.21
CA ALA A 105 -8.27 6.84 -17.87
C ALA A 105 -9.34 5.86 -17.33
N GLU A 106 -9.02 4.57 -17.16
CA GLU A 106 -10.02 3.54 -16.78
C GLU A 106 -9.56 2.57 -15.67
N ARG A 107 -8.46 2.84 -14.95
CA ARG A 107 -8.04 1.98 -13.82
C ARG A 107 -8.58 2.38 -12.45
N ASN A 108 -9.56 3.27 -12.39
CA ASN A 108 -10.24 3.61 -11.15
C ASN A 108 -11.50 2.76 -10.86
N GLN A 109 -11.74 1.67 -11.62
CA GLN A 109 -12.93 0.83 -11.40
C GLN A 109 -12.68 -0.65 -11.73
N GLN A 110 -11.84 -1.33 -10.95
CA GLN A 110 -12.05 -2.75 -10.69
C GLN A 110 -11.69 -3.03 -9.22
N ALA A 111 -12.41 -2.38 -8.30
CA ALA A 111 -12.57 -3.00 -6.99
C ALA A 111 -13.11 -4.42 -7.27
N HIS A 112 -12.42 -5.45 -6.77
CA HIS A 112 -12.85 -6.83 -6.96
C HIS A 112 -14.34 -6.92 -6.58
N GLU A 113 -15.19 -7.49 -7.44
CA GLU A 113 -16.67 -7.47 -7.29
C GLU A 113 -17.15 -7.83 -5.87
N VAL A 114 -16.37 -8.66 -5.18
CA VAL A 114 -16.57 -9.09 -3.79
C VAL A 114 -16.59 -7.92 -2.80
N HIS A 115 -15.81 -6.86 -3.03
CA HIS A 115 -15.80 -5.65 -2.19
C HIS A 115 -17.03 -4.76 -2.38
N CYS A 116 -17.80 -4.97 -3.45
CA CYS A 116 -19.10 -4.30 -3.64
C CYS A 116 -20.23 -5.03 -2.89
N LEU A 117 -20.01 -6.27 -2.44
CA LEU A 117 -21.01 -7.04 -1.71
C LEU A 117 -21.21 -6.53 -0.28
N PRO A 118 -22.44 -6.63 0.26
CA PRO A 118 -22.72 -6.41 1.68
C PRO A 118 -21.82 -7.29 2.57
N PRO A 119 -21.46 -6.85 3.79
CA PRO A 119 -20.54 -7.58 4.66
C PRO A 119 -20.85 -9.08 4.86
N PRO A 120 -22.10 -9.52 5.07
CA PRO A 120 -22.41 -10.95 5.20
C PRO A 120 -22.19 -11.75 3.91
N GLN A 121 -22.55 -11.18 2.76
CA GLN A 121 -22.37 -11.82 1.46
C GLN A 121 -20.90 -11.85 1.03
N ARG A 122 -20.16 -10.80 1.39
CA ARG A 122 -18.72 -10.73 1.22
C ARG A 122 -17.99 -11.81 2.03
N LEU A 123 -18.42 -12.03 3.27
CA LEU A 123 -17.88 -13.09 4.12
C LEU A 123 -18.08 -14.48 3.49
N ALA A 124 -19.28 -14.77 2.99
CA ALA A 124 -19.57 -16.02 2.27
C ALA A 124 -18.63 -16.21 1.06
N LYS A 125 -18.37 -15.15 0.29
CA LYS A 125 -17.42 -15.21 -0.84
C LYS A 125 -15.98 -15.47 -0.42
N TYR A 126 -15.52 -14.91 0.70
CA TYR A 126 -14.19 -15.21 1.20
C TYR A 126 -14.05 -16.67 1.64
N TYR A 127 -15.09 -17.29 2.21
CA TYR A 127 -15.07 -18.74 2.47
C TYR A 127 -15.03 -19.57 1.19
N GLU A 128 -15.78 -19.21 0.14
CA GLU A 128 -15.68 -19.87 -1.17
C GLU A 128 -14.24 -19.80 -1.72
N PHE A 129 -13.59 -18.65 -1.60
CA PHE A 129 -12.20 -18.48 -2.02
C PHE A 129 -11.22 -19.29 -1.16
N LEU A 130 -11.44 -19.34 0.15
CA LEU A 130 -10.62 -20.13 1.07
C LEU A 130 -10.64 -21.61 0.69
N THR A 131 -11.82 -22.17 0.39
CA THR A 131 -11.95 -23.54 -0.10
C THR A 131 -11.19 -23.75 -1.40
N ARG A 132 -11.38 -22.85 -2.39
CA ARG A 132 -10.65 -22.94 -3.67
C ARG A 132 -9.14 -22.86 -3.51
N PHE A 133 -8.63 -22.02 -2.60
CA PHE A 133 -7.20 -21.96 -2.33
C PHE A 133 -6.69 -23.27 -1.73
N ASN A 134 -7.44 -23.89 -0.80
CA ASN A 134 -7.07 -25.19 -0.25
C ASN A 134 -7.01 -26.26 -1.33
N ASP A 135 -8.01 -26.32 -2.21
CA ASP A 135 -8.06 -27.29 -3.32
C ASP A 135 -6.87 -27.11 -4.27
N LEU A 136 -6.59 -25.86 -4.67
CA LEU A 136 -5.48 -25.54 -5.56
C LEU A 136 -4.12 -25.86 -4.92
N ILE A 137 -3.95 -25.56 -3.63
CA ILE A 137 -2.71 -25.89 -2.89
C ILE A 137 -2.53 -27.41 -2.84
N ALA A 138 -3.58 -28.16 -2.51
CA ALA A 138 -3.55 -29.62 -2.48
C ALA A 138 -3.16 -30.20 -3.86
N GLU A 139 -3.78 -29.71 -4.94
CA GLU A 139 -3.45 -30.10 -6.30
C GLU A 139 -1.99 -29.81 -6.64
N GLN A 140 -1.47 -28.62 -6.29
CA GLN A 140 -0.06 -28.29 -6.52
C GLN A 140 0.90 -29.18 -5.73
N TYR A 141 0.55 -29.58 -4.50
CA TYR A 141 1.33 -30.55 -3.73
C TYR A 141 1.32 -31.94 -4.38
N THR A 142 0.17 -32.43 -4.86
CA THR A 142 0.09 -33.70 -5.60
C THR A 142 0.98 -33.66 -6.85
N GLN A 143 0.93 -32.55 -7.60
CA GLN A 143 1.76 -32.38 -8.79
C GLN A 143 3.25 -32.24 -8.44
N LEU A 144 3.60 -31.63 -7.30
CA LEU A 144 4.99 -31.53 -6.82
C LEU A 144 5.57 -32.90 -6.47
N LEU A 145 4.77 -33.81 -5.90
CA LEU A 145 5.17 -35.18 -5.61
C LEU A 145 5.42 -35.99 -6.88
N ALA A 146 4.68 -35.70 -7.95
CA ALA A 146 4.76 -36.40 -9.23
C ALA A 146 5.78 -35.80 -10.24
N CYS A 147 6.33 -34.60 -9.98
CA CYS A 147 7.19 -33.91 -10.95
C CYS A 147 8.68 -34.25 -10.82
N GLU A 148 9.41 -34.05 -11.92
CA GLU A 148 10.86 -34.16 -11.95
C GLU A 148 11.56 -33.09 -11.11
N ILE A 149 12.80 -33.36 -10.70
CA ILE A 149 13.59 -32.51 -9.79
C ILE A 149 13.78 -31.10 -10.35
N SER A 150 13.92 -30.97 -11.67
CA SER A 150 14.06 -29.69 -12.38
C SER A 150 12.84 -28.77 -12.22
N GLU A 151 11.63 -29.33 -12.12
CA GLU A 151 10.37 -28.57 -12.00
C GLU A 151 9.96 -28.27 -10.55
N LYS A 152 10.56 -28.94 -9.56
CA LYS A 152 10.18 -28.83 -8.15
C LYS A 152 10.26 -27.40 -7.63
N SER A 153 11.33 -26.67 -7.98
CA SER A 153 11.54 -25.29 -7.52
C SER A 153 10.45 -24.33 -8.01
N ALA A 154 9.98 -24.49 -9.24
CA ALA A 154 8.91 -23.67 -9.81
C ALA A 154 7.56 -23.97 -9.14
N ARG A 155 7.28 -25.24 -8.85
CA ARG A 155 6.04 -25.65 -8.16
C ARG A 155 6.03 -25.21 -6.70
N GLN A 156 7.15 -25.32 -5.98
CA GLN A 156 7.27 -24.78 -4.63
C GLN A 156 6.99 -23.27 -4.56
N ARG A 157 7.48 -22.50 -5.52
CA ARG A 157 7.14 -21.07 -5.62
C ARG A 157 5.65 -20.84 -5.84
N LYS A 158 4.98 -21.64 -6.70
CA LYS A 158 3.53 -21.55 -6.92
C LYS A 158 2.74 -21.84 -5.65
N ILE A 159 3.12 -22.88 -4.91
CA ILE A 159 2.52 -23.23 -3.62
C ILE A 159 2.66 -22.06 -2.64
N ALA A 160 3.87 -21.52 -2.46
CA ALA A 160 4.12 -20.40 -1.55
C ALA A 160 3.27 -19.15 -1.89
N VAL A 161 3.08 -18.85 -3.18
CA VAL A 161 2.20 -17.75 -3.61
C VAL A 161 0.74 -18.04 -3.27
N LEU A 162 0.26 -19.26 -3.49
CA LEU A 162 -1.11 -19.65 -3.15
C LEU A 162 -1.34 -19.63 -1.63
N GLU A 163 -0.38 -20.08 -0.83
CA GLU A 163 -0.44 -20.01 0.64
C GLU A 163 -0.48 -18.57 1.14
N GLN A 164 0.34 -17.68 0.56
CA GLN A 164 0.30 -16.26 0.89
C GLN A 164 -1.08 -15.65 0.57
N ARG A 165 -1.68 -16.02 -0.56
CA ARG A 165 -3.04 -15.57 -0.93
C ARG A 165 -4.11 -16.12 0.01
N LYS A 166 -4.00 -17.40 0.38
CA LYS A 166 -4.85 -18.04 1.40
C LYS A 166 -4.78 -17.29 2.73
N GLN A 167 -3.57 -16.95 3.19
CA GLN A 167 -3.36 -16.22 4.44
C GLN A 167 -4.02 -14.83 4.41
N ARG A 168 -3.90 -14.10 3.30
CA ARG A 168 -4.58 -12.80 3.13
C ARG A 168 -6.11 -12.93 3.13
N CYS A 169 -6.63 -13.99 2.49
CA CYS A 169 -8.06 -14.29 2.51
C CYS A 169 -8.55 -14.60 3.94
N GLN A 170 -7.77 -15.37 4.71
CA GLN A 170 -8.08 -15.68 6.11
C GLN A 170 -8.12 -14.41 6.97
N ALA A 171 -7.11 -13.54 6.87
CA ALA A 171 -7.10 -12.28 7.62
C ALA A 171 -8.30 -11.39 7.28
N ALA A 172 -8.74 -11.39 6.02
CA ALA A 172 -9.94 -10.67 5.60
C ALA A 172 -11.24 -11.27 6.15
N ILE A 173 -11.31 -12.60 6.31
CA ILE A 173 -12.41 -13.30 6.99
C ILE A 173 -12.44 -12.88 8.46
N ASP A 174 -11.34 -13.07 9.17
CA ASP A 174 -11.25 -12.82 10.61
C ASP A 174 -11.67 -11.39 10.96
N HIS A 175 -11.18 -10.40 10.20
CA HIS A 175 -11.55 -9.00 10.40
C HIS A 175 -13.04 -8.71 10.12
N LEU A 176 -13.61 -9.35 9.09
CA LEU A 176 -15.00 -9.15 8.71
C LEU A 176 -15.97 -9.82 9.68
N GLU A 177 -15.59 -10.97 10.24
CA GLU A 177 -16.31 -11.63 11.32
C GLU A 177 -16.32 -10.78 12.60
N GLU A 178 -15.17 -10.23 13.00
CA GLU A 178 -15.07 -9.34 14.15
C GLU A 178 -15.97 -8.10 13.98
N TYR A 179 -15.95 -7.48 12.78
CA TYR A 179 -16.82 -6.37 12.45
C TYR A 179 -18.31 -6.74 12.54
N LEU A 180 -18.72 -7.86 11.96
CA LEU A 180 -20.11 -8.31 11.98
C LEU A 180 -20.58 -8.60 13.41
N ALA A 181 -19.76 -9.25 14.23
CA ALA A 181 -20.05 -9.50 15.63
C ALA A 181 -20.21 -8.20 16.43
N PHE A 182 -19.35 -7.20 16.18
CA PHE A 182 -19.46 -5.87 16.78
C PHE A 182 -20.77 -5.16 16.38
N VAL A 183 -21.13 -5.20 15.09
CA VAL A 183 -22.38 -4.61 14.59
C VAL A 183 -23.60 -5.28 15.24
N GLU A 184 -23.63 -6.62 15.31
CA GLU A 184 -24.71 -7.38 15.93
C GLU A 184 -24.86 -7.04 17.42
N ALA A 185 -23.74 -6.95 18.16
CA ALA A 185 -23.75 -6.59 19.57
C ALA A 185 -24.32 -5.18 19.84
N ARG A 186 -24.06 -4.22 18.93
CA ARG A 186 -24.64 -2.88 19.03
C ARG A 186 -26.14 -2.87 18.71
N GLN A 187 -26.57 -3.61 17.70
CA GLN A 187 -27.98 -3.71 17.33
C GLN A 187 -28.81 -4.36 18.44
N LYS A 188 -28.27 -5.40 19.10
CA LYS A 188 -28.89 -6.01 20.29
C LYS A 188 -29.02 -5.02 21.45
N LYS A 189 -28.03 -4.16 21.69
CA LYS A 189 -28.09 -3.12 22.75
C LYS A 189 -29.11 -2.01 22.45
N SER A 190 -29.30 -1.64 21.19
CA SER A 190 -30.30 -0.61 20.81
C SER A 190 -31.74 -1.14 20.76
N ALA A 191 -31.95 -2.44 20.61
CA ALA A 191 -33.28 -3.06 20.55
C ALA A 191 -33.85 -3.42 21.95
N VAL A 192 -33.08 -3.20 23.02
CA VAL A 192 -33.45 -3.49 24.41
C VAL A 192 -33.93 -2.23 25.16
N PHE A 193 -34.08 -1.09 24.47
CA PHE A 193 -34.67 0.15 24.99
C PHE A 193 -36.00 0.45 24.33
#